data_AF-A0A7S2MKM2-F1
#
_entry.id   AF-A0A7S2MKM2-F1
#
_cell.length_a   1.000
_cell.length_b   1.000
_cell.length_c   1.000
_cell.angle_alpha   90.00
_cell.angle_beta   90.00
_cell.angle_gamma   90.00
#
_symmetry.space_group_name_H-M   'P 1'
#
loop_
_entity.id
_entity.type
_entity.pdbx_description
1 polymer ?
#
loop_
_entity_poly.entity_id
_entity_poly.type
_entity_poly.pdbx_seq_one_letter_code
_entity_poly.pdbx_strand_id
1 'polypeptide(L)'
;SQQMWLSCCFVIVFTCAPSNAFLELRPKMTRQVLMRSSVPFQVAIAYIRKPMGVILEENADGRGVIVADVDPTGNAASSADPVFVGDAILEVNDTPCAQATFEEVMDLIIAAETTEVELTLGRALDIVEVRFSNGRTVGAKSGDALALLAQRAGYSVKYSCQSGGCGTCEQKLESGDSTRYVRMCVGRVPKDASIVAIE
;
A
#
# COMPACT_ATOMS: atom_id res chain seq x y z
N SER A 1 -44.42 5.99 -62.02
CA SER A 1 -43.50 6.02 -60.87
C SER A 1 -42.17 6.60 -61.33
N GLN A 2 -41.92 7.89 -61.04
CA GLN A 2 -41.01 8.37 -59.97
C GLN A 2 -39.54 8.01 -60.26
N GLN A 3 -38.79 8.92 -60.90
CA GLN A 3 -37.80 9.89 -60.32
C GLN A 3 -36.37 9.31 -60.38
N MET A 4 -35.47 9.75 -61.28
CA MET A 4 -34.59 10.95 -61.22
C MET A 4 -33.49 10.90 -60.17
N TRP A 5 -32.22 11.28 -60.40
CA TRP A 5 -31.28 11.48 -61.54
C TRP A 5 -29.93 11.89 -60.85
N LEU A 6 -28.76 11.69 -61.48
CA LEU A 6 -27.42 12.32 -61.25
C LEU A 6 -26.63 12.01 -59.96
N SER A 7 -25.39 11.50 -60.02
CA SER A 7 -24.11 12.06 -60.51
C SER A 7 -23.49 13.10 -59.56
N CYS A 8 -22.28 12.82 -59.04
CA CYS A 8 -21.15 13.76 -58.99
C CYS A 8 -19.92 13.14 -58.29
N CYS A 9 -18.80 13.10 -59.03
CA CYS A 9 -17.45 12.95 -58.52
C CYS A 9 -17.07 14.09 -57.57
N PHE A 10 -16.28 13.81 -56.52
CA PHE A 10 -15.34 14.79 -55.99
C PHE A 10 -14.08 14.08 -55.47
N VAL A 11 -12.97 14.35 -56.15
CA VAL A 11 -11.61 14.09 -55.68
C VAL A 11 -11.25 15.20 -54.70
N ILE A 12 -10.80 14.86 -53.49
CA ILE A 12 -10.03 15.77 -52.64
C ILE A 12 -8.83 15.00 -52.10
N VAL A 13 -7.64 15.39 -52.55
CA VAL A 13 -6.36 15.12 -51.90
C VAL A 13 -6.04 16.36 -51.05
N PHE A 14 -5.87 16.19 -49.74
CA PHE A 14 -5.18 17.16 -48.87
C PHE A 14 -4.40 16.43 -47.76
N THR A 15 -3.09 16.45 -47.94
CA THR A 15 -1.94 16.51 -47.02
C THR A 15 -2.11 16.52 -45.48
N CYS A 16 -1.07 15.95 -44.86
CA CYS A 16 -0.42 16.28 -43.57
C CYS A 16 -1.10 15.91 -42.23
N ALA A 17 -0.43 14.98 -41.53
CA ALA A 17 -0.43 14.77 -40.08
C ALA A 17 0.10 16.03 -39.33
N PRO A 18 0.25 16.06 -37.98
CA PRO A 18 -0.18 15.11 -36.94
C PRO A 18 -1.00 15.80 -35.82
N SER A 19 -1.71 15.07 -34.98
CA SER A 19 -1.89 15.49 -33.58
C SER A 19 -2.51 14.39 -32.73
N ASN A 20 -1.80 14.16 -31.63
CA ASN A 20 -2.31 13.72 -30.34
C ASN A 20 -2.87 12.30 -30.29
N ALA A 21 -1.93 11.41 -29.94
CA ALA A 21 -2.19 10.25 -29.09
C ALA A 21 -3.18 10.65 -27.98
N PHE A 22 -4.43 10.26 -28.18
CA PHE A 22 -5.44 10.21 -27.15
C PHE A 22 -5.04 9.06 -26.23
N LEU A 23 -4.28 9.39 -25.17
CA LEU A 23 -4.08 8.53 -24.03
C LEU A 23 -5.47 8.20 -23.48
N GLU A 24 -5.98 7.01 -23.84
CA GLU A 24 -7.11 6.41 -23.16
C GLU A 24 -6.70 6.19 -21.70
N LEU A 25 -7.02 7.17 -20.86
CA LEU A 25 -7.08 7.03 -19.43
C LEU A 25 -8.16 5.98 -19.14
N ARG A 26 -7.75 4.72 -19.02
CA ARG A 26 -8.60 3.65 -18.51
C ARG A 26 -9.11 4.10 -17.13
N PRO A 27 -10.42 4.22 -16.91
CA PRO A 27 -10.92 4.51 -15.59
C PRO A 27 -10.50 3.37 -14.66
N LYS A 28 -9.83 3.71 -13.55
CA LYS A 28 -9.49 2.79 -12.45
C LYS A 28 -10.81 2.23 -11.90
N MET A 29 -11.24 1.11 -12.45
CA MET A 29 -12.42 0.38 -12.01
C MET A 29 -12.01 -0.38 -10.76
N THR A 30 -12.39 0.13 -9.60
CA THR A 30 -12.20 -0.54 -8.30
C THR A 30 -12.94 -1.88 -8.35
N ARG A 31 -12.23 -2.93 -8.71
CA ARG A 31 -12.76 -4.28 -8.81
C ARG A 31 -12.92 -4.81 -7.38
N GLN A 32 -14.13 -4.73 -6.86
CA GLN A 32 -14.46 -5.24 -5.54
C GLN A 32 -14.45 -6.78 -5.59
N VAL A 33 -13.27 -7.38 -5.37
CA VAL A 33 -13.14 -8.84 -5.22
C VAL A 33 -13.66 -9.19 -3.83
N LEU A 34 -14.87 -9.75 -3.81
CA LEU A 34 -15.59 -10.13 -2.59
C LEU A 34 -14.97 -11.42 -2.00
N MET A 35 -13.82 -11.30 -1.33
CA MET A 35 -13.23 -12.38 -0.55
C MET A 35 -13.89 -12.44 0.83
N ARG A 36 -14.13 -13.66 1.32
CA ARG A 36 -14.88 -14.01 2.55
C ARG A 36 -14.21 -13.58 3.87
N SER A 37 -13.21 -12.71 3.86
CA SER A 37 -12.68 -12.12 5.08
C SER A 37 -13.68 -11.08 5.60
N SER A 38 -14.24 -11.32 6.78
CA SER A 38 -15.26 -10.49 7.45
C SER A 38 -14.82 -9.07 7.84
N VAL A 39 -13.59 -8.67 7.50
CA VAL A 39 -13.06 -7.34 7.71
C VAL A 39 -13.12 -6.56 6.40
N PRO A 40 -13.72 -5.35 6.39
CA PRO A 40 -13.63 -4.52 5.21
C PRO A 40 -12.16 -4.13 5.01
N PHE A 41 -11.67 -4.31 3.79
CA PHE A 41 -10.33 -3.95 3.38
C PHE A 41 -10.39 -3.00 2.18
N GLN A 42 -9.51 -2.01 2.17
CA GLN A 42 -9.23 -1.18 1.01
C GLN A 42 -8.22 -1.89 0.12
N VAL A 43 -8.44 -1.83 -1.19
CA VAL A 43 -7.48 -2.31 -2.17
C VAL A 43 -6.53 -1.17 -2.52
N ALA A 44 -5.23 -1.43 -2.42
CA ALA A 44 -4.17 -0.54 -2.87
C ALA A 44 -3.37 -1.25 -3.98
N ILE A 45 -2.86 -0.49 -4.95
CA ILE A 45 -1.98 -1.01 -6.00
C ILE A 45 -0.62 -0.38 -5.77
N ALA A 46 0.43 -1.18 -5.78
CA ALA A 46 1.80 -0.72 -5.62
C ALA A 46 2.69 -1.25 -6.73
N TYR A 47 3.45 -0.33 -7.36
CA TYR A 47 4.47 -0.67 -8.33
C TYR A 47 5.85 -0.66 -7.66
N ILE A 48 6.46 -1.85 -7.54
CA ILE A 48 7.68 -2.03 -6.76
C ILE A 48 8.76 -2.71 -7.60
N ARG A 49 9.97 -2.15 -7.58
CA ARG A 49 11.12 -2.72 -8.28
C ARG A 49 11.73 -3.89 -7.52
N LYS A 50 12.21 -4.90 -8.24
CA LYS A 50 13.03 -5.99 -7.71
C LYS A 50 14.47 -5.49 -7.45
N PRO A 51 15.12 -5.89 -6.34
CA PRO A 51 14.54 -6.57 -5.17
C PRO A 51 13.60 -5.63 -4.40
N MET A 52 12.44 -6.11 -3.98
CA MET A 52 11.39 -5.25 -3.41
C MET A 52 11.77 -4.64 -2.05
N GLY A 53 12.61 -5.32 -1.27
CA GLY A 53 12.93 -4.87 0.09
C GLY A 53 11.76 -5.03 1.06
N VAL A 54 11.02 -6.13 0.92
CA VAL A 54 9.97 -6.54 1.86
C VAL A 54 10.25 -7.94 2.37
N ILE A 55 9.84 -8.22 3.60
CA ILE A 55 9.78 -9.57 4.15
C ILE A 55 8.32 -10.01 4.10
N LEU A 56 8.08 -11.16 3.48
CA LEU A 56 6.76 -11.74 3.33
C LEU A 56 6.64 -12.96 4.24
N GLU A 57 5.45 -13.15 4.82
CA GLU A 57 5.13 -14.31 5.65
C GLU A 57 3.76 -14.88 5.26
N GLU A 58 3.57 -16.18 5.48
CA GLU A 58 2.23 -16.76 5.36
C GLU A 58 1.31 -16.19 6.43
N ASN A 59 0.06 -15.95 6.03
CA ASN A 59 -0.96 -15.61 7.00
C ASN A 59 -1.17 -16.76 7.99
N ALA A 60 -1.59 -16.45 9.21
CA ALA A 60 -1.76 -17.43 10.29
C ALA A 60 -2.75 -18.57 9.95
N ASP A 61 -3.66 -18.33 9.00
CA ASP A 61 -4.64 -19.30 8.51
C ASP A 61 -4.04 -20.29 7.47
N GLY A 62 -2.74 -20.17 7.14
CA GLY A 62 -2.04 -20.99 6.15
C GLY A 62 -2.47 -20.72 4.70
N ARG A 63 -3.12 -19.57 4.45
CA ARG A 63 -3.58 -19.14 3.13
C ARG A 63 -3.37 -17.66 2.94
N GLY A 64 -2.79 -17.30 1.80
CA GLY A 64 -2.42 -15.92 1.49
C GLY A 64 -1.13 -15.51 2.19
N VAL A 65 -0.54 -14.44 1.68
CA VAL A 65 0.75 -13.92 2.10
C VAL A 65 0.57 -12.49 2.58
N ILE A 66 1.23 -12.14 3.68
CA ILE A 66 1.21 -10.80 4.27
C ILE A 66 2.62 -10.20 4.29
N VAL A 67 2.68 -8.87 4.28
CA VAL A 67 3.94 -8.14 4.48
C VAL A 67 4.27 -8.14 5.97
N ALA A 68 5.35 -8.81 6.35
CA ALA A 68 5.81 -8.91 7.74
C ALA A 68 6.79 -7.78 8.13
N ASP A 69 7.62 -7.35 7.20
CA ASP A 69 8.54 -6.22 7.38
C ASP A 69 8.77 -5.48 6.05
N VAL A 70 9.17 -4.21 6.15
CA VAL A 70 9.58 -3.39 5.01
C VAL A 70 10.94 -2.80 5.34
N ASP A 71 11.93 -3.07 4.49
CA ASP A 71 13.27 -2.49 4.63
C ASP A 71 13.19 -0.98 4.35
N PRO A 72 13.55 -0.12 5.32
CA PRO A 72 13.49 1.33 5.15
C PRO A 72 14.42 1.85 4.04
N THR A 73 15.42 1.07 3.64
CA THR A 73 16.35 1.38 2.54
C THR A 73 15.99 0.67 1.23
N GLY A 74 14.92 -0.13 1.24
CA GLY A 74 14.46 -0.94 0.11
C GLY A 74 13.61 -0.18 -0.91
N ASN A 75 13.37 -0.83 -2.05
CA ASN A 75 12.57 -0.25 -3.14
C ASN A 75 11.10 -0.04 -2.76
N ALA A 76 10.53 -0.87 -1.88
CA ALA A 76 9.15 -0.75 -1.38
C ALA A 76 8.96 0.42 -0.41
N ALA A 77 10.00 0.80 0.35
CA ALA A 77 9.94 1.99 1.20
C ALA A 77 10.07 3.29 0.37
N SER A 78 10.75 3.20 -0.78
CA SER A 78 11.00 4.33 -1.68
C SER A 78 9.97 4.46 -2.81
N SER A 79 9.01 3.53 -2.93
CA SER A 79 7.99 3.57 -3.97
C SER A 79 7.01 4.71 -3.75
N ALA A 80 6.41 5.18 -4.85
CA ALA A 80 5.36 6.20 -4.78
C ALA A 80 4.11 5.70 -4.04
N ASP A 81 3.84 4.40 -4.15
CA ASP A 81 2.74 3.73 -3.48
C ASP A 81 3.22 3.15 -2.14
N PRO A 82 2.61 3.53 -1.01
CA PRO A 82 3.08 3.09 0.30
C PRO A 82 2.67 1.64 0.54
N VAL A 83 3.62 0.80 0.92
CA VAL A 83 3.40 -0.57 1.41
C VAL A 83 3.59 -0.60 2.92
N PHE A 84 2.65 -1.22 3.62
CA PHE A 84 2.70 -1.31 5.08
C PHE A 84 2.81 -2.74 5.57
N VAL A 85 3.49 -2.90 6.70
CA VAL A 85 3.46 -4.15 7.46
C VAL A 85 2.02 -4.50 7.81
N GLY A 86 1.61 -5.70 7.43
CA GLY A 86 0.25 -6.24 7.56
C GLY A 86 -0.61 -6.14 6.31
N ASP A 87 -0.14 -5.49 5.24
CA ASP A 87 -0.82 -5.56 3.93
C ASP A 87 -0.80 -7.01 3.42
N ALA A 88 -1.95 -7.49 2.93
CA ALA A 88 -2.08 -8.82 2.34
C ALA A 88 -1.89 -8.75 0.83
N ILE A 89 -1.13 -9.67 0.24
CA ILE A 89 -0.97 -9.76 -1.21
C ILE A 89 -2.21 -10.44 -1.80
N LEU A 90 -2.91 -9.74 -2.68
CA LEU A 90 -4.11 -10.23 -3.35
C LEU A 90 -3.82 -10.66 -4.79
N GLU A 91 -3.01 -9.88 -5.52
CA GLU A 91 -2.65 -10.16 -6.92
C GLU A 91 -1.20 -9.72 -7.21
N VAL A 92 -0.53 -10.42 -8.13
CA VAL A 92 0.81 -10.09 -8.65
C VAL A 92 0.72 -10.01 -10.18
N ASN A 93 1.01 -8.85 -10.79
CA ASN A 93 0.97 -8.64 -12.24
C ASN A 93 -0.28 -9.26 -12.92
N ASP A 94 -1.48 -8.89 -12.46
CA ASP A 94 -2.77 -9.42 -12.92
C ASP A 94 -3.09 -10.90 -12.54
N THR A 95 -2.19 -11.59 -11.83
CA THR A 95 -2.44 -12.97 -11.38
C THR A 95 -2.96 -12.98 -9.95
N PRO A 96 -4.22 -13.41 -9.70
CA PRO A 96 -4.79 -13.45 -8.37
C PRO A 96 -4.13 -14.55 -7.53
N CYS A 97 -3.64 -14.16 -6.35
CA CYS A 97 -2.91 -15.03 -5.44
C CYS A 97 -3.33 -14.84 -3.97
N ALA A 98 -4.47 -14.22 -3.70
CA ALA A 98 -4.97 -13.93 -2.36
C ALA A 98 -5.17 -15.16 -1.44
N GLN A 99 -5.20 -16.37 -2.00
CA GLN A 99 -5.28 -17.64 -1.25
C GLN A 99 -4.09 -18.56 -1.54
N ALA A 100 -3.11 -18.09 -2.32
CA ALA A 100 -1.92 -18.82 -2.64
C ALA A 100 -1.00 -18.92 -1.41
N THR A 101 -0.15 -19.94 -1.42
CA THR A 101 0.90 -20.16 -0.43
C THR A 101 2.07 -19.21 -0.64
N PHE A 102 2.98 -19.13 0.33
CA PHE A 102 4.18 -18.31 0.20
C PHE A 102 5.02 -18.68 -1.03
N GLU A 103 5.20 -19.98 -1.27
CA GLU A 103 5.98 -20.48 -2.41
C GLU A 103 5.37 -20.05 -3.74
N GLU A 104 4.05 -20.21 -3.91
CA GLU A 104 3.34 -19.82 -5.13
C GLU A 104 3.43 -18.31 -5.41
N VAL A 105 3.28 -17.47 -4.38
CA VAL A 105 3.42 -16.01 -4.53
C VAL A 105 4.85 -15.64 -4.92
N MET A 106 5.85 -16.29 -4.30
CA MET A 106 7.26 -16.06 -4.63
C MET A 106 7.58 -16.47 -6.07
N ASP A 107 7.05 -17.61 -6.53
CA ASP A 107 7.22 -18.07 -7.91
C ASP A 107 6.63 -17.07 -8.91
N LEU A 108 5.45 -16.50 -8.63
CA LEU A 108 4.85 -15.46 -9.48
C LEU A 108 5.72 -14.20 -9.53
N ILE A 109 6.24 -13.76 -8.38
CA ILE A 109 7.13 -12.60 -8.31
C ILE A 109 8.41 -12.89 -9.09
N ILE A 110 9.03 -14.05 -8.94
CA ILE A 110 10.28 -14.42 -9.63
C ILE A 110 10.05 -14.53 -11.14
N ALA A 111 8.96 -15.19 -11.56
CA ALA A 111 8.62 -15.42 -12.96
C ALA A 111 8.29 -14.13 -13.73
N ALA A 112 7.94 -13.04 -13.04
CA ALA A 112 7.72 -11.75 -13.70
C ALA A 112 8.97 -11.28 -14.46
N GLU A 113 8.87 -11.14 -15.77
CA GLU A 113 9.98 -10.71 -16.64
C GLU A 113 10.39 -9.25 -16.39
N THR A 114 9.46 -8.44 -15.89
CA THR A 114 9.66 -7.02 -15.62
C THR A 114 10.47 -6.81 -14.34
N THR A 115 11.26 -5.73 -14.34
CA THR A 115 11.98 -5.28 -13.14
C THR A 115 11.06 -4.65 -12.11
N GLU A 116 9.90 -4.17 -12.53
CA GLU A 116 8.83 -3.60 -11.69
C GLU A 116 7.65 -4.56 -11.65
N VAL A 117 7.19 -4.86 -10.44
CA VAL A 117 6.09 -5.78 -10.16
C VAL A 117 4.92 -4.97 -9.65
N GLU A 118 3.76 -5.18 -10.24
CA GLU A 118 2.49 -4.64 -9.77
C GLU A 118 1.91 -5.59 -8.71
N LEU A 119 1.76 -5.08 -7.48
CA LEU A 119 1.13 -5.79 -6.38
C LEU A 119 -0.22 -5.16 -6.08
N THR A 120 -1.27 -5.97 -6.07
CA THR A 120 -2.55 -5.57 -5.50
C THR A 120 -2.58 -6.01 -4.04
N LEU A 121 -2.70 -5.04 -3.14
CA LEU A 121 -2.62 -5.20 -1.69
C LEU A 121 -3.99 -5.00 -1.04
N GLY A 122 -4.33 -5.89 -0.11
CA GLY A 122 -5.47 -5.79 0.77
C GLY A 122 -5.05 -5.13 2.08
N ARG A 123 -5.54 -3.93 2.32
CA ARG A 123 -5.25 -3.13 3.51
C ARG A 123 -6.49 -3.06 4.41
N ALA A 124 -6.37 -3.32 5.70
CA ALA A 124 -7.51 -3.14 6.61
C ALA A 124 -8.02 -1.68 6.57
N LEU A 125 -9.35 -1.46 6.61
CA LEU A 125 -9.89 -0.11 6.74
C LEU A 125 -9.40 0.57 8.03
N ASP A 126 -9.25 1.90 7.97
CA ASP A 126 -8.83 2.76 9.08
C ASP A 126 -7.36 2.56 9.52
N ILE A 127 -6.48 2.18 8.59
CA ILE A 127 -5.05 2.16 8.84
C ILE A 127 -4.49 3.57 8.89
N VAL A 128 -3.87 3.88 10.03
CA VAL A 128 -2.99 5.01 10.29
C VAL A 128 -1.57 4.58 10.00
N GLU A 129 -0.89 5.33 9.13
CA GLU A 129 0.52 5.14 8.87
C GLU A 129 1.34 5.68 10.04
N VAL A 130 2.07 4.82 10.76
CA VAL A 130 2.96 5.23 11.85
C VAL A 130 4.41 5.14 11.40
N ARG A 131 5.07 6.30 11.28
CA ARG A 131 6.47 6.44 10.91
C ARG A 131 7.33 6.60 12.14
N PHE A 132 8.40 5.84 12.25
CA PHE A 132 9.36 5.93 13.33
C PHE A 132 10.65 6.60 12.86
N SER A 133 11.37 7.26 13.77
CA SER A 133 12.64 7.93 13.46
C SER A 133 13.76 7.00 12.99
N ASN A 134 13.59 5.67 13.10
CA ASN A 134 14.48 4.68 12.49
C ASN A 134 14.21 4.44 10.98
N GLY A 135 13.29 5.20 10.37
CA GLY A 135 12.92 5.11 8.96
C GLY A 135 11.88 4.02 8.67
N ARG A 136 11.48 3.22 9.66
CA ARG A 136 10.47 2.17 9.47
C ARG A 136 9.06 2.71 9.62
N THR A 137 8.14 2.09 8.90
CA THR A 137 6.74 2.46 8.86
C THR A 137 5.87 1.25 9.16
N VAL A 138 4.86 1.43 10.01
CA VAL A 138 3.92 0.37 10.40
C VAL A 138 2.50 0.86 10.19
N GLY A 139 1.67 0.05 9.54
CA GLY A 139 0.23 0.27 9.49
C GLY A 139 -0.40 -0.10 10.83
N ALA A 140 -1.19 0.81 11.40
CA ALA A 140 -1.83 0.63 12.70
C ALA A 140 -3.29 1.05 12.66
N LYS A 141 -4.12 0.53 13.55
CA LYS A 141 -5.49 1.03 13.74
C LYS A 141 -5.50 2.18 14.74
N SER A 142 -6.46 3.07 14.58
CA SER A 142 -6.77 4.05 15.62
C SER A 142 -7.00 3.39 16.97
N GLY A 143 -6.26 3.82 17.99
CA GLY A 143 -6.28 3.22 19.32
C GLY A 143 -5.34 2.03 19.52
N ASP A 144 -4.52 1.65 18.54
CA ASP A 144 -3.45 0.67 18.77
C ASP A 144 -2.40 1.23 19.74
N ALA A 145 -1.78 0.34 20.52
CA ALA A 145 -0.74 0.70 21.47
C ALA A 145 0.57 1.05 20.77
N LEU A 146 1.08 2.27 20.98
CA LEU A 146 2.32 2.73 20.33
C LEU A 146 3.54 1.86 20.70
N ALA A 147 3.59 1.32 21.92
CA ALA A 147 4.65 0.40 22.35
C ALA A 147 4.68 -0.89 21.50
N LEU A 148 3.52 -1.44 21.14
CA LEU A 148 3.45 -2.65 20.31
C LEU A 148 3.90 -2.34 18.88
N LEU A 149 3.49 -1.19 18.34
CA LEU A 149 3.89 -0.74 17.02
C LEU A 149 5.40 -0.46 16.95
N ALA A 150 5.96 0.14 18.01
CA ALA A 150 7.40 0.31 18.14
C ALA A 150 8.13 -1.04 18.14
N GLN A 151 7.62 -2.03 18.87
CA GLN A 151 8.19 -3.38 18.84
C GLN A 151 8.12 -4.01 17.44
N ARG A 152 6.98 -3.89 16.75
CA ARG A 152 6.81 -4.38 15.36
C ARG A 152 7.76 -3.67 14.39
N ALA A 153 7.97 -2.37 14.58
CA ALA A 153 8.96 -1.60 13.83
C ALA A 153 10.41 -1.87 14.26
N GLY A 154 10.66 -2.73 15.25
CA GLY A 154 11.99 -2.89 15.87
C GLY A 154 12.58 -1.58 16.41
N TYR A 155 11.72 -0.62 16.76
CA TYR A 155 12.08 0.66 17.34
C TYR A 155 12.27 0.53 18.85
N SER A 156 13.47 0.85 19.34
CA SER A 156 13.81 0.71 20.76
C SER A 156 13.36 1.92 21.57
N VAL A 157 12.28 1.77 22.33
CA VAL A 157 11.81 2.79 23.26
C VAL A 157 12.68 2.80 24.51
N LYS A 158 13.42 3.89 24.71
CA LYS A 158 14.22 4.08 25.92
C LYS A 158 13.31 4.14 27.15
N TYR A 159 13.59 3.32 28.17
CA TYR A 159 12.88 3.30 29.46
C TYR A 159 11.36 3.06 29.35
N SER A 160 10.96 1.96 28.71
CA SER A 160 9.56 1.55 28.50
C SER A 160 8.84 1.11 29.80
N CYS A 161 8.65 2.04 30.74
CA CYS A 161 7.97 1.78 32.01
C CYS A 161 6.48 1.50 31.76
N GLN A 162 6.00 0.27 32.01
CA GLN A 162 4.60 -0.13 31.74
C GLN A 162 3.54 0.56 32.62
N SER A 163 3.98 1.37 33.60
CA SER A 163 3.11 2.06 34.55
C SER A 163 2.72 3.48 34.12
N GLY A 164 3.43 4.09 33.15
CA GLY A 164 3.13 5.43 32.64
C GLY A 164 3.39 6.58 33.61
N GLY A 165 3.89 6.35 34.83
CA GLY A 165 4.13 7.40 35.84
C GLY A 165 5.46 8.15 35.72
N CYS A 166 6.44 7.58 35.00
CA CYS A 166 7.83 8.04 35.01
C CYS A 166 8.14 9.19 34.02
N GLY A 167 7.40 9.32 32.92
CA GLY A 167 7.64 10.33 31.87
C GLY A 167 8.93 10.16 31.05
N THR A 168 9.82 9.24 31.42
CA THR A 168 11.16 9.09 30.82
C THR A 168 11.15 8.52 29.39
N CYS A 169 10.04 7.90 28.96
CA CYS A 169 9.83 7.37 27.61
C CYS A 169 8.96 8.28 26.73
N GLU A 170 8.89 9.57 27.06
CA GLU A 170 8.19 10.53 26.21
C GLU A 170 8.90 10.66 24.87
N GLN A 171 8.12 10.52 23.80
CA GLN A 171 8.54 10.71 22.42
C GLN A 171 7.66 11.77 21.80
N LYS A 172 8.20 12.49 20.82
CA LYS A 172 7.43 13.51 20.12
C LYS A 172 6.56 12.81 19.08
N LEU A 173 5.26 13.07 19.13
CA LEU A 173 4.28 12.55 18.19
C LEU A 173 3.74 13.70 17.35
N GLU A 174 3.92 13.58 16.04
CA GLU A 174 3.40 14.51 15.05
C GLU A 174 2.26 13.85 14.29
N SER A 175 1.16 14.58 14.13
CA SER A 175 -0.04 14.09 13.43
C SER A 175 -0.68 15.29 12.73
N GLY A 176 -0.45 15.42 11.42
CA GLY A 176 -0.81 16.63 10.66
C GLY A 176 -0.16 17.86 11.29
N ASP A 177 -0.96 18.88 11.59
CA ASP A 177 -0.47 20.13 12.21
C ASP A 177 -0.31 20.05 13.74
N SER A 178 -0.66 18.92 14.36
CA SER A 178 -0.59 18.75 15.80
C SER A 178 0.69 18.04 16.23
N THR A 179 1.41 18.65 17.17
CA THR A 179 2.58 18.05 17.82
C THR A 179 2.31 17.91 19.30
N ARG A 180 2.55 16.72 19.86
CA ARG A 180 2.45 16.48 21.31
C ARG A 180 3.47 15.46 21.77
N TYR A 181 3.87 15.52 23.03
CA TYR A 181 4.70 14.49 23.64
C TYR A 181 3.80 13.39 24.18
N VAL A 182 4.12 12.13 23.84
CA VAL A 182 3.39 10.95 24.29
C VAL A 182 4.33 9.98 24.96
N ARG A 183 3.86 9.37 26.05
CA ARG A 183 4.56 8.27 26.70
C ARG A 183 4.31 7.01 25.90
N MET A 184 5.35 6.41 25.33
CA MET A 184 5.21 5.23 24.46
C MET A 184 4.53 4.04 25.14
N CYS A 185 4.71 3.86 26.45
CA CYS A 185 4.15 2.76 27.23
C CYS A 185 2.63 2.77 27.37
N VAL A 186 2.00 3.95 27.38
CA VAL A 186 0.54 4.12 27.52
C VAL A 186 -0.08 4.79 26.30
N GLY A 187 0.75 5.32 25.41
CA GLY A 187 0.37 6.01 24.19
C GLY A 187 -0.46 5.14 23.27
N ARG A 188 -1.34 5.81 22.53
CA ARG A 188 -2.29 5.20 21.61
C ARG A 188 -2.29 5.99 20.31
N VAL A 189 -2.46 5.30 19.19
CA VAL A 189 -2.65 5.93 17.89
C VAL A 189 -3.91 6.82 17.94
N PRO A 190 -3.83 8.11 17.55
CA PRO A 190 -4.98 9.02 17.52
C PRO A 190 -6.10 8.53 16.58
N LYS A 191 -7.34 8.92 16.87
CA LYS A 191 -8.55 8.40 16.19
C LYS A 191 -8.90 9.07 14.85
N ASP A 192 -8.23 10.16 14.51
CA ASP A 192 -8.53 10.96 13.32
C ASP A 192 -7.27 11.30 12.51
N ALA A 193 -6.20 10.52 12.68
CA ALA A 193 -4.96 10.71 11.96
C ALA A 193 -4.86 9.72 10.81
N SER A 194 -4.48 10.17 9.63
CA SER A 194 -4.06 9.30 8.53
C SER A 194 -2.58 8.92 8.63
N ILE A 195 -1.74 9.84 9.13
CA ILE A 195 -0.29 9.67 9.27
C ILE A 195 0.13 10.21 10.64
N VAL A 196 0.99 9.45 11.32
CA VAL A 196 1.59 9.78 12.61
C VAL A 196 3.09 9.55 12.52
N ALA A 197 3.90 10.52 12.91
CA ALA A 197 5.35 10.36 13.03
C ALA A 197 5.76 10.37 14.51
N ILE A 198 6.71 9.49 14.86
CA ILE A 198 7.30 9.36 16.19
C ILE A 198 8.79 9.67 16.08
N GLU A 199 9.21 10.73 16.76
CA GLU A 199 10.62 11.16 16.85
C GLU A 199 11.24 10.82 18.21
#